data_AF-A0A653DL35-F1
#
_entry.id   AF-A0A653DL35-F1
#
_cell.length_a   1.000
_cell.length_b   1.000
_cell.length_c   1.000
_cell.angle_alpha   90.00
_cell.angle_beta   90.00
_cell.angle_gamma   90.00
#
_symmetry.space_group_name_H-M   'P 1'
#
loop_
_entity.id
_entity.type
_entity.pdbx_description
1 polymer ?
#
loop_
_entity_poly.entity_id
_entity_poly.type
_entity_poly.pdbx_seq_one_letter_code
_entity_poly.pdbx_strand_id
1 'polypeptide(L)'
;MSPNYWGVSIVTIDGQRYSIGDVNIPFTIQSCSKPLSYAIALDLLGADVVHTYVGQEPSGRNFNELILDHNKKPHNPMINAGAIIICSLLKTIYNPEMSSAEKFDFTLNYFEKENVLIETML
;
A
#
# COMPACT_ATOMS: atom_id res chain seq x y z
N MET A 1 -8.79 18.81 -7.91
CA MET A 1 -10.07 18.34 -7.33
C MET A 1 -10.81 19.52 -6.74
N SER A 2 -12.15 19.51 -6.83
CA SER A 2 -12.97 20.54 -6.18
C SER A 2 -12.89 20.36 -4.66
N PRO A 3 -12.74 21.45 -3.87
CA PRO A 3 -12.79 21.37 -2.41
C PRO A 3 -14.19 20.98 -1.87
N ASN A 4 -15.21 21.03 -2.73
CA ASN A 4 -16.58 20.65 -2.38
C ASN A 4 -16.86 19.16 -2.54
N TYR A 5 -15.93 18.38 -3.11
CA TYR A 5 -16.14 16.94 -3.27
C TYR A 5 -16.03 16.23 -1.92
N TRP A 6 -17.02 15.41 -1.61
CA TRP A 6 -17.03 14.56 -0.43
C TRP A 6 -17.77 13.26 -0.72
N GLY A 7 -17.28 12.14 -0.21
CA GLY A 7 -17.90 10.84 -0.41
C GLY A 7 -17.52 9.88 0.70
N VAL A 8 -18.45 9.00 1.05
CA VAL A 8 -18.24 7.91 2.01
C VAL A 8 -18.83 6.65 1.41
N SER A 9 -18.03 5.59 1.37
CA SER A 9 -18.46 4.24 0.97
C SER A 9 -18.09 3.25 2.09
N ILE A 10 -19.02 2.36 2.40
CA ILE A 10 -18.88 1.30 3.40
C ILE A 10 -19.17 -0.03 2.73
N VAL A 11 -18.31 -1.02 2.99
CA VAL A 11 -18.54 -2.42 2.64
C VAL A 11 -18.34 -3.28 3.88
N THR A 12 -19.26 -4.20 4.16
CA THR A 12 -19.09 -5.19 5.24
C THR A 12 -18.39 -6.43 4.70
N ILE A 13 -17.88 -7.28 5.59
CA ILE A 13 -17.25 -8.56 5.20
C ILE A 13 -18.23 -9.50 4.47
N ASP A 14 -19.54 -9.33 4.69
CA ASP A 14 -20.61 -10.08 4.02
C ASP A 14 -21.01 -9.45 2.67
N GLY A 15 -20.31 -8.41 2.23
CA GLY A 15 -20.52 -7.77 0.93
C GLY A 15 -21.67 -6.76 0.89
N GLN A 16 -22.25 -6.38 2.04
CA GLN A 16 -23.25 -5.31 2.09
C GLN A 16 -22.59 -3.97 1.78
N ARG A 17 -23.20 -3.15 0.92
CA ARG A 17 -22.61 -1.88 0.45
C ARG A 17 -23.54 -0.72 0.73
N TYR A 18 -22.97 0.40 1.19
CA TYR A 18 -23.69 1.66 1.36
C TYR A 18 -22.77 2.83 1.01
N SER A 19 -23.27 3.77 0.21
CA SER A 19 -22.50 4.89 -0.29
C SER A 19 -23.31 6.18 -0.28
N ILE A 20 -22.66 7.30 0.02
CA ILE A 20 -23.27 8.63 0.06
C ILE A 20 -22.27 9.71 -0.39
N GLY A 21 -22.73 10.69 -1.17
CA GLY A 21 -21.91 11.77 -1.73
C GLY A 21 -21.32 11.43 -3.10
N ASP A 22 -20.20 12.08 -3.45
CA ASP A 22 -19.46 12.00 -4.71
C ASP A 22 -18.60 10.74 -4.84
N VAL A 23 -19.16 9.57 -4.51
CA VAL A 23 -18.41 8.31 -4.37
C VAL A 23 -17.86 7.75 -5.68
N ASN A 24 -18.38 8.18 -6.83
CA ASN A 24 -17.97 7.69 -8.16
C ASN A 24 -16.92 8.58 -8.84
N ILE A 25 -16.40 9.61 -8.15
CA ILE A 25 -15.33 10.45 -8.70
C ILE A 25 -13.99 9.77 -8.42
N PRO A 26 -13.23 9.35 -9.45
CA PRO A 26 -11.96 8.67 -9.24
C PRO A 26 -10.92 9.62 -8.64
N PHE A 27 -10.10 9.07 -7.75
CA PHE A 27 -8.98 9.77 -7.15
C PHE A 27 -7.81 8.82 -6.85
N THR A 28 -6.60 9.37 -6.88
CA THR A 28 -5.39 8.61 -6.59
C THR A 28 -5.39 8.10 -5.15
N ILE A 29 -5.07 6.82 -4.95
CA ILE A 29 -4.98 6.19 -3.62
C ILE A 29 -3.88 6.78 -2.71
N GLN A 30 -2.82 7.36 -3.28
CA GLN A 30 -1.71 7.98 -2.54
C GLN A 30 -1.16 7.05 -1.43
N SER A 31 -0.88 7.57 -0.23
CA SER A 31 -0.36 6.80 0.91
C SER A 31 -1.28 5.66 1.37
N CYS A 32 -2.56 5.65 0.98
CA CYS A 32 -3.46 4.53 1.28
C CYS A 32 -3.06 3.24 0.54
N SER A 33 -2.14 3.31 -0.44
CA SER A 33 -1.54 2.13 -1.08
C SER A 33 -0.54 1.38 -0.19
N LYS A 34 0.09 2.05 0.78
CA LYS A 34 1.19 1.49 1.58
C LYS A 34 0.78 0.22 2.37
N PRO A 35 -0.37 0.19 3.07
CA PRO A 35 -0.85 -1.03 3.73
C PRO A 35 -1.06 -2.18 2.76
N LEU A 36 -1.61 -1.91 1.57
CA LEU A 36 -1.89 -2.93 0.57
C LEU A 36 -0.59 -3.53 0.02
N SER A 37 0.37 -2.69 -0.37
CA SER A 37 1.69 -3.17 -0.83
C SER A 37 2.45 -3.92 0.25
N TYR A 38 2.32 -3.51 1.52
CA TYR A 38 2.91 -4.22 2.65
C TYR A 38 2.26 -5.60 2.86
N ALA A 39 0.93 -5.70 2.77
CA ALA A 39 0.21 -6.97 2.84
C ALA A 39 0.65 -7.94 1.74
N ILE A 40 0.81 -7.47 0.50
CA ILE A 40 1.34 -8.27 -0.61
C ILE A 40 2.75 -8.79 -0.29
N ALA A 41 3.64 -7.93 0.24
CA ALA A 41 4.99 -8.35 0.58
C ALA A 41 5.01 -9.41 1.70
N LEU A 42 4.13 -9.27 2.70
CA LEU A 42 3.98 -10.26 3.77
C LEU A 42 3.46 -11.61 3.24
N ASP A 43 2.46 -11.59 2.36
CA ASP A 43 1.89 -12.80 1.77
C ASP A 43 2.92 -13.58 0.94
N LEU A 44 3.70 -12.87 0.11
CA LEU A 44 4.64 -13.48 -0.81
C LEU A 44 5.98 -13.89 -0.19
N LEU A 45 6.49 -13.11 0.79
CA LEU A 45 7.84 -13.28 1.33
C LEU A 45 7.86 -13.72 2.80
N GLY A 46 6.73 -13.60 3.50
CA GLY A 46 6.66 -13.84 4.94
C GLY A 46 7.21 -12.71 5.80
N ALA A 47 6.73 -12.63 7.04
CA ALA A 47 7.09 -11.56 7.97
C ALA A 47 8.58 -11.53 8.32
N ASP A 48 9.22 -12.69 8.47
CA ASP A 48 10.64 -12.79 8.85
C ASP A 48 11.56 -12.13 7.81
N VAL A 49 11.30 -12.38 6.52
CA VAL A 49 12.05 -11.77 5.43
C VAL A 49 11.77 -10.27 5.36
N VAL A 50 10.49 -9.87 5.35
CA VAL A 50 10.12 -8.45 5.23
C VAL A 50 10.73 -7.62 6.37
N HIS A 51 10.65 -8.09 7.60
CA HIS A 51 11.12 -7.33 8.77
C HIS A 51 12.62 -7.37 9.00
N THR A 52 13.35 -8.13 8.19
CA THR A 52 14.80 -7.95 8.06
C THR A 52 15.13 -6.57 7.46
N TYR A 53 14.24 -5.98 6.65
CA TYR A 53 14.49 -4.72 5.93
C TYR A 53 13.73 -3.51 6.49
N VAL A 54 12.58 -3.72 7.14
CA VAL A 54 11.75 -2.65 7.69
C VAL A 54 11.26 -2.98 9.10
N GLY A 55 11.22 -1.99 10.00
CA GLY A 55 10.70 -2.16 11.34
C GLY A 55 9.17 -2.27 11.40
N GLN A 56 8.63 -2.26 12.61
CA GLN A 56 7.19 -2.34 12.90
C GLN A 56 6.71 -1.17 13.77
N GLU A 57 7.62 -0.48 14.44
CA GLU A 57 7.30 0.50 15.47
C GLU A 57 7.06 1.89 14.88
N PRO A 58 6.25 2.74 15.54
CA PRO A 58 6.10 4.14 15.16
C PRO A 58 7.44 4.88 15.33
N SER A 59 7.69 5.86 14.46
CA SER A 59 8.91 6.68 14.53
C SER A 59 8.87 7.77 15.60
N GLY A 60 7.68 8.16 16.06
CA GLY A 60 7.47 9.37 16.87
C GLY A 60 7.83 10.67 16.14
N ARG A 61 7.98 10.62 14.82
CA ARG A 61 8.37 11.71 13.91
C ARG A 61 7.32 11.89 12.82
N ASN A 62 7.36 13.01 12.10
CA ASN A 62 6.42 13.22 11.00
C ASN A 62 6.63 12.20 9.87
N PHE A 63 5.55 11.83 9.19
CA PHE A 63 5.54 10.78 8.17
C PHE A 63 6.43 11.05 6.94
N ASN A 64 6.75 12.33 6.67
CA ASN A 64 7.57 12.76 5.55
C ASN A 64 9.07 12.81 5.85
N GLU A 65 9.47 12.61 7.10
CA GLU A 65 10.88 12.60 7.46
C GLU A 65 11.50 11.25 7.07
N LEU A 66 12.58 11.29 6.29
CA LEU A 66 13.35 10.11 5.91
C LEU A 66 14.26 9.70 7.07
N ILE A 67 13.69 9.00 8.05
CA ILE A 67 14.38 8.60 9.28
C ILE A 67 14.46 7.08 9.36
N LEU A 68 15.60 6.62 9.86
CA LEU A 68 15.89 5.22 10.15
C LEU A 68 15.97 5.01 11.66
N ASP A 69 15.66 3.79 12.09
CA ASP A 69 15.83 3.34 13.46
C ASP A 69 17.32 3.11 13.81
N HIS A 70 17.58 2.69 15.05
CA HIS A 70 18.93 2.39 15.53
C HIS A 70 19.60 1.21 14.78
N ASN A 71 18.82 0.38 14.08
CA ASN A 71 19.29 -0.72 13.24
C ASN A 71 19.45 -0.30 11.77
N LYS A 72 19.33 1.00 11.47
CA LYS A 72 19.40 1.56 10.11
C LYS A 72 18.30 1.06 9.17
N LYS A 73 17.14 0.66 9.71
CA LYS A 73 15.94 0.29 8.95
C LYS A 73 14.92 1.43 9.01
N PRO A 74 14.06 1.62 7.99
CA PRO A 74 12.89 2.47 8.16
C PRO A 74 12.04 1.94 9.31
N HIS A 75 11.45 2.83 10.09
CA HIS A 75 10.71 2.48 11.31
C HIS A 75 9.54 1.52 11.06
N ASN A 76 8.77 1.75 10.00
CA ASN A 76 7.64 0.90 9.62
C ASN A 76 7.27 1.11 8.14
N PRO A 77 6.44 0.24 7.56
CA PRO A 77 6.04 0.33 6.15
C PRO A 77 5.12 1.53 5.83
N MET A 78 4.55 2.21 6.83
CA MET A 78 3.57 3.29 6.64
C MET A 78 4.21 4.65 6.40
N ILE A 79 5.50 4.81 6.68
CA ILE A 79 6.28 6.00 6.30
C ILE A 79 6.86 5.84 4.89
N ASN A 80 7.21 6.96 4.24
CA ASN A 80 7.69 6.93 2.85
C ASN A 80 8.95 6.06 2.68
N ALA A 81 9.90 6.12 3.61
CA ALA A 81 11.10 5.30 3.58
C ALA A 81 10.78 3.78 3.64
N GLY A 82 9.81 3.39 4.47
CA GLY A 82 9.37 2.00 4.58
C GLY A 82 8.65 1.53 3.32
N ALA A 83 7.76 2.35 2.78
CA ALA A 83 7.04 2.04 1.54
C ALA A 83 8.00 1.84 0.35
N ILE A 84 9.07 2.64 0.25
CA ILE A 84 10.11 2.46 -0.78
C ILE A 84 10.83 1.11 -0.63
N ILE A 85 11.13 0.70 0.61
CA ILE A 85 11.71 -0.62 0.89
C ILE A 85 10.73 -1.73 0.48
N ILE A 86 9.46 -1.65 0.87
CA ILE A 86 8.44 -2.63 0.46
C ILE A 86 8.36 -2.75 -1.08
N CYS A 87 8.28 -1.63 -1.79
CA CYS A 87 8.30 -1.64 -3.26
C CYS A 87 9.57 -2.31 -3.81
N SER A 88 10.72 -2.10 -3.17
CA SER A 88 11.99 -2.71 -3.57
C SER A 88 12.00 -4.23 -3.32
N LEU A 89 11.39 -4.71 -2.23
CA LEU A 89 11.26 -6.15 -1.96
C LEU A 89 10.41 -6.85 -3.02
N LEU A 90 9.25 -6.26 -3.35
CA LEU A 90 8.37 -6.78 -4.40
C LEU A 90 9.05 -6.79 -5.77
N LYS A 91 9.88 -5.78 -6.07
CA LYS A 91 10.60 -5.69 -7.34
C LYS A 91 11.81 -6.61 -7.44
N THR A 92 12.53 -6.87 -6.36
CA THR A 92 13.87 -7.46 -6.46
C THR A 92 13.94 -8.87 -5.88
N ILE A 93 13.15 -9.18 -4.86
CA ILE A 93 13.26 -10.46 -4.15
C ILE A 93 12.28 -11.48 -4.71
N TYR A 94 11.04 -11.09 -4.99
CA TYR A 94 10.01 -12.03 -5.40
C TYR A 94 10.24 -12.55 -6.83
N ASN A 95 10.33 -11.65 -7.82
CA ASN A 95 10.57 -11.98 -9.22
C ASN A 95 11.53 -10.98 -9.88
N PRO A 96 12.87 -11.14 -9.69
CA PRO A 96 13.85 -10.17 -10.15
C PRO A 96 13.82 -9.95 -11.67
N GLU A 97 13.58 -11.03 -12.43
CA GLU A 97 13.59 -11.05 -13.89
C GLU A 97 12.43 -10.28 -14.54
N MET A 98 11.35 -10.00 -13.81
CA MET A 98 10.23 -9.23 -14.36
C MET A 98 10.66 -7.79 -14.67
N SER A 99 10.22 -7.27 -15.80
CA SER A 99 10.31 -5.86 -16.14
C SER A 99 9.50 -4.99 -15.16
N SER A 100 9.75 -3.68 -15.18
CA SER A 100 8.97 -2.75 -14.34
C SER A 100 7.48 -2.72 -14.71
N ALA A 101 7.14 -3.01 -15.98
CA ALA A 101 5.75 -3.09 -16.45
C ALA A 101 5.06 -4.33 -15.90
N GLU A 102 5.68 -5.51 -16.04
CA GLU A 102 5.12 -6.76 -15.50
C GLU A 102 4.94 -6.70 -13.97
N LYS A 103 5.88 -6.05 -13.26
CA LYS A 103 5.75 -5.82 -11.80
C LYS A 103 4.58 -4.89 -11.46
N PHE A 104 4.32 -3.90 -12.30
CA PHE A 104 3.17 -3.01 -12.13
C PHE A 104 1.87 -3.76 -12.37
N ASP A 105 1.77 -4.50 -13.47
CA ASP A 105 0.60 -5.31 -13.81
C ASP A 105 0.33 -6.37 -12.73
N PHE A 106 1.38 -7.03 -12.22
CA PHE A 106 1.26 -7.95 -11.09
C PHE A 106 0.62 -7.28 -9.86
N THR A 107 1.09 -6.08 -9.52
CA THR A 107 0.57 -5.34 -8.36
C THR A 107 -0.89 -4.92 -8.57
N LEU A 108 -1.25 -4.47 -9.78
CA LEU A 108 -2.63 -4.14 -10.15
C LEU A 108 -3.55 -5.37 -10.08
N ASN A 109 -3.13 -6.49 -10.65
CA ASN A 109 -3.90 -7.74 -10.63
C ASN A 109 -4.14 -8.23 -9.19
N TYR A 110 -3.19 -8.03 -8.28
CA TYR A 110 -3.36 -8.36 -6.87
C TYR A 110 -4.42 -7.48 -6.22
N PHE A 111 -4.41 -6.18 -6.52
CA PHE A 111 -5.42 -5.26 -6.02
C PHE A 111 -6.82 -5.59 -6.56
N GLU A 112 -6.95 -5.95 -7.84
CA GLU A 112 -8.24 -6.35 -8.44
C GLU A 112 -8.79 -7.65 -7.86
N LYS A 113 -7.94 -8.67 -7.66
CA LYS A 113 -8.35 -10.00 -7.20
C LYS A 113 -8.96 -9.99 -5.80
N GLU A 114 -8.47 -9.10 -4.93
CA GLU A 114 -8.95 -8.98 -3.55
C GLU A 114 -10.26 -8.19 -3.42
N ASN A 115 -10.88 -7.75 -4.54
CA ASN A 115 -12.08 -6.91 -4.52
C ASN A 115 -11.93 -5.70 -3.59
N VAL A 116 -10.69 -5.25 -3.35
CA VAL A 116 -10.42 -3.95 -2.76
C VAL A 116 -11.11 -2.98 -3.69
N LEU A 117 -12.07 -2.21 -3.20
CA LEU A 117 -12.95 -1.32 -3.97
C LEU A 117 -12.13 -0.29 -4.79
N ILE A 118 -11.55 -0.73 -5.90
CA ILE A 118 -10.78 0.06 -6.84
C ILE A 118 -11.68 0.62 -7.94
N GLU A 119 -12.91 0.09 -8.08
CA GLU A 119 -13.92 0.60 -9.00
C GLU A 119 -14.26 2.09 -8.79
N THR A 120 -13.85 2.68 -7.65
CA THR A 120 -13.95 4.12 -7.36
C THR A 120 -12.61 4.86 -7.28
N MET A 121 -11.48 4.21 -7.58
CA MET A 121 -10.12 4.77 -7.43
C MET A 121 -9.28 4.83 -8.72
N LEU A 122 -9.78 4.32 -9.84
CA LEU A 122 -9.18 4.48 -11.18
C LEU A 122 -10.10 5.25 -12.11
#